data_AF-A0A838WUF6-F1
#
_entry.id   AF-A0A838WUF6-F1
#
_cell.length_a   1.000
_cell.length_b   1.000
_cell.length_c   1.000
_cell.angle_alpha   90.00
_cell.angle_beta   90.00
_cell.angle_gamma   90.00
#
_symmetry.space_group_name_H-M   'P 1'
#
loop_
_entity.id
_entity.type
_entity.pdbx_description
1 polymer ?
#
loop_
_entity_poly.entity_id
_entity_poly.type
_entity_poly.pdbx_seq_one_letter_code
_entity_poly.pdbx_strand_id
1 'polypeptide(L)'
;DAVLAILERGKIGETYNIGVGGTHVTNKQVVEMICEIMGGTYEHVADRPGHDQRYTMDATKLTRELGWQPHHAPELRTGLERTIAWYAEHENWWRGVKGDVEKRYAHNGQ
;
A
#
# COMPACT_ATOMS: atom_id res chain seq x y z
N ASP A 1 -12.27 -2.82 -8.51
CA ASP A 1 -13.69 -2.47 -8.74
C ASP A 1 -14.52 -2.28 -7.45
N ALA A 2 -13.96 -2.37 -6.23
CA ALA A 2 -14.71 -2.22 -4.99
C ALA A 2 -15.54 -0.92 -4.89
N VAL A 3 -14.91 0.23 -5.18
CA VAL A 3 -15.58 1.54 -5.14
C VAL A 3 -16.73 1.61 -6.14
N LEU A 4 -16.54 1.05 -7.34
CA LEU A 4 -17.59 0.97 -8.35
C LEU A 4 -18.75 0.08 -7.87
N ALA A 5 -18.46 -1.07 -7.25
CA ALA A 5 -19.49 -1.93 -6.67
C ALA A 5 -20.33 -1.21 -5.59
N ILE A 6 -19.70 -0.37 -4.76
CA ILE A 6 -20.38 0.45 -3.75
C ILE A 6 -21.22 1.54 -4.42
N LEU A 7 -20.70 2.20 -5.46
CA LEU A 7 -21.43 3.22 -6.20
C LEU A 7 -22.71 2.65 -6.84
N GLU A 8 -22.61 1.47 -7.47
CA GLU A 8 -23.71 0.87 -8.24
C GLU A 8 -24.73 0.15 -7.36
N ARG A 9 -24.29 -0.49 -6.27
CA ARG A 9 -25.11 -1.44 -5.50
C ARG A 9 -25.09 -1.19 -3.99
N GLY A 10 -24.29 -0.23 -3.53
CA GLY A 10 -24.23 0.14 -2.11
C GLY A 10 -25.52 0.79 -1.63
N LYS A 11 -25.78 0.65 -0.34
CA LYS A 11 -26.90 1.31 0.32
C LYS A 11 -26.51 2.72 0.75
N ILE A 12 -27.38 3.70 0.47
CA ILE A 12 -27.18 5.09 0.91
C ILE A 12 -27.10 5.16 2.43
N GLY A 13 -26.13 5.90 2.95
CA GLY A 13 -25.89 6.06 4.38
C GLY A 13 -25.05 4.95 5.02
N GLU A 14 -24.75 3.87 4.29
CA GLU A 14 -23.93 2.78 4.79
C GLU A 14 -22.44 2.98 4.50
N THR A 15 -21.61 2.64 5.48
CA THR A 15 -20.14 2.55 5.31
C THR A 15 -19.74 1.12 4.95
N TYR A 16 -18.81 0.98 4.00
CA TYR A 16 -18.21 -0.30 3.59
C TYR A 16 -16.68 -0.23 3.70
N ASN A 17 -16.09 -1.16 4.45
CA ASN A 17 -14.64 -1.33 4.47
C ASN A 17 -14.18 -2.05 3.21
N ILE A 18 -13.10 -1.56 2.58
CA ILE A 18 -12.47 -2.20 1.43
C ILE A 18 -11.11 -2.72 1.88
N GLY A 19 -10.93 -4.03 1.85
CA GLY A 19 -9.66 -4.68 2.17
C GLY A 19 -9.64 -6.07 1.56
N VAL A 20 -8.43 -6.60 1.36
CA VAL A 20 -8.25 -7.94 0.79
C VAL A 20 -8.46 -9.06 1.82
N GLY A 21 -8.61 -8.71 3.11
CA GLY A 21 -8.57 -9.67 4.21
C GLY A 21 -7.20 -10.37 4.29
N GLY A 22 -6.95 -11.11 5.36
CA GLY A 22 -5.76 -11.96 5.45
C GLY A 22 -4.46 -11.27 5.89
N THR A 23 -3.35 -11.81 5.43
CA THR A 23 -2.06 -11.89 6.14
C THR A 23 -1.47 -10.53 6.53
N HIS A 24 -1.08 -10.43 7.80
CA HIS A 24 -0.41 -9.26 8.35
C HIS A 24 1.01 -9.13 7.77
N VAL A 25 1.34 -7.96 7.22
CA VAL A 25 2.67 -7.64 6.71
C VAL A 25 3.15 -6.35 7.36
N THR A 26 4.36 -6.40 7.92
CA THR A 26 5.02 -5.25 8.57
C THR A 26 5.80 -4.41 7.55
N ASN A 27 6.08 -3.15 7.88
CA ASN A 27 6.96 -2.29 7.07
C ASN A 27 8.31 -2.94 6.79
N LYS A 28 8.88 -3.64 7.79
CA LYS A 28 10.15 -4.36 7.66
C LYS A 28 10.08 -5.45 6.59
N GLN A 29 9.02 -6.28 6.60
CA GLN A 29 8.84 -7.30 5.58
C GLN A 29 8.67 -6.70 4.18
N VAL A 30 7.96 -5.57 4.04
CA VAL A 30 7.81 -4.89 2.75
C VAL A 30 9.15 -4.38 2.23
N VAL A 31 9.92 -3.67 3.05
CA VAL A 31 11.23 -3.13 2.60
C VAL A 31 12.22 -4.25 2.32
N GLU A 32 12.23 -5.34 3.10
CA GLU A 32 13.06 -6.52 2.84
C GLU A 32 12.72 -7.15 1.48
N MET A 33 11.43 -7.32 1.14
CA MET A 33 11.04 -7.81 -0.18
C MET A 33 11.49 -6.89 -1.31
N ILE A 34 11.38 -5.57 -1.13
CA ILE A 34 11.85 -4.59 -2.14
C ILE A 34 13.38 -4.72 -2.32
N CYS A 35 14.13 -4.77 -1.22
CA CYS A 35 15.58 -4.95 -1.25
C CYS A 35 15.99 -6.27 -1.90
N GLU A 36 15.29 -7.38 -1.63
CA GLU A 36 15.52 -8.67 -2.29
C GLU A 36 15.28 -8.60 -3.80
N ILE A 37 14.19 -7.96 -4.24
CA ILE A 37 13.85 -7.84 -5.67
C ILE A 37 14.88 -6.97 -6.40
N MET A 38 15.34 -5.89 -5.77
CA MET A 38 16.20 -4.88 -6.41
C MET A 38 17.70 -5.04 -6.14
N GLY A 39 18.09 -5.95 -5.24
CA GLY A 39 19.48 -6.09 -4.78
C GLY A 39 19.96 -4.91 -3.91
N GLY A 40 19.08 -4.36 -3.06
CA GLY A 40 19.33 -3.16 -2.26
C GLY A 40 19.51 -3.40 -0.76
N THR A 41 19.76 -2.32 -0.02
CA THR A 41 19.77 -2.28 1.46
C THR A 41 18.90 -1.12 1.96
N TYR A 42 18.62 -1.08 3.27
CA TYR A 42 17.86 0.00 3.91
C TYR A 42 18.55 0.43 5.21
N GLU A 43 18.16 1.60 5.71
CA GLU A 43 18.60 2.15 6.99
C GLU A 43 17.41 2.36 7.94
N HIS A 44 17.71 2.41 9.23
CA HIS A 44 16.73 2.80 10.25
C HIS A 44 16.78 4.32 10.43
N VAL A 45 15.60 4.93 10.44
CA VAL A 45 15.42 6.37 10.62
C VAL A 45 14.58 6.67 11.86
N ALA A 46 14.47 7.94 12.23
CA ALA A 46 13.64 8.36 13.35
C ALA A 46 12.17 7.96 13.14
N ASP A 47 11.55 7.43 14.20
CA ASP A 47 10.15 7.01 14.14
C ASP A 47 9.19 8.21 14.09
N ARG A 48 8.00 8.01 13.53
CA ARG A 48 6.96 9.05 13.46
C ARG A 48 6.37 9.29 14.85
N PRO A 49 6.32 10.55 15.34
CA PRO A 49 5.57 10.87 16.56
C PRO A 49 4.11 10.42 16.45
N GLY A 50 3.66 9.59 17.41
CA GLY A 50 2.31 9.03 17.39
C GLY A 50 2.08 7.95 16.32
N HIS A 51 3.09 7.10 16.06
CA HIS A 51 2.97 6.03 15.07
C HIS A 51 1.90 5.00 15.44
N ASP A 52 0.84 4.96 14.63
CA ASP A 52 -0.18 3.91 14.68
C ASP A 52 0.44 2.53 14.41
N GLN A 53 0.23 1.58 15.32
CA GLN A 53 0.97 0.32 15.31
C GLN A 53 0.48 -0.68 14.26
N ARG A 54 -0.84 -0.77 14.07
CA ARG A 54 -1.43 -1.80 13.20
C ARG A 54 -2.76 -1.33 12.63
N TYR A 55 -2.86 -1.46 11.31
CA TYR A 55 -4.12 -1.37 10.59
C TYR A 55 -4.58 -2.75 10.15
N THR A 56 -5.87 -3.03 10.33
CA THR A 56 -6.52 -4.23 9.83
C THR A 56 -7.93 -3.86 9.43
N MET A 57 -8.43 -4.47 8.35
CA MET A 57 -9.79 -4.22 7.88
C MET A 57 -10.53 -5.53 7.68
N ASP A 58 -11.76 -5.57 8.17
CA ASP A 58 -12.73 -6.61 7.87
C ASP A 58 -13.64 -6.12 6.74
N ALA A 59 -13.51 -6.76 5.57
CA ALA A 59 -14.31 -6.48 4.37
C ALA A 59 -15.55 -7.38 4.24
N THR A 60 -15.90 -8.17 5.28
CA THR A 60 -17.01 -9.13 5.26
C THR A 60 -18.33 -8.49 4.83
N LYS A 61 -18.62 -7.27 5.28
CA LYS A 61 -19.84 -6.55 4.89
C LYS A 61 -19.91 -6.29 3.37
N LEU A 62 -18.82 -5.79 2.81
CA LEU A 62 -18.71 -5.48 1.38
C LEU A 62 -18.87 -6.74 0.53
N THR A 63 -18.17 -7.81 0.92
CA THR A 63 -18.26 -9.10 0.23
C THR A 63 -19.65 -9.72 0.34
N ARG A 64 -20.24 -9.77 1.55
CA ARG A 64 -21.55 -10.38 1.79
C ARG A 64 -22.68 -9.62 1.08
N GLU A 65 -22.67 -8.29 1.13
CA GLU A 65 -23.78 -7.50 0.59
C GLU A 65 -23.65 -7.18 -0.89
N LEU A 66 -22.43 -6.94 -1.39
CA LEU A 66 -22.22 -6.48 -2.77
C LEU A 66 -21.57 -7.52 -3.69
N GLY A 67 -21.26 -8.71 -3.14
CA GLY A 67 -20.61 -9.81 -3.85
C GLY A 67 -19.17 -9.53 -4.25
N TRP A 68 -18.57 -8.46 -3.73
CA TRP A 68 -17.23 -8.04 -4.15
C TRP A 68 -16.14 -8.95 -3.57
N GLN A 69 -15.13 -9.22 -4.40
CA GLN A 69 -13.93 -9.97 -4.04
C GLN A 69 -12.69 -9.25 -4.58
N PRO A 70 -11.54 -9.33 -3.89
CA PRO A 70 -10.31 -8.71 -4.35
C PRO A 70 -9.66 -9.50 -5.50
N HIS A 71 -9.29 -8.81 -6.58
CA HIS A 71 -8.67 -9.42 -7.77
C HIS A 71 -7.17 -9.70 -7.63
N HIS A 72 -6.46 -8.91 -6.81
CA HIS A 72 -5.00 -8.95 -6.70
C HIS A 72 -4.52 -9.45 -5.33
N ALA A 73 -5.36 -10.21 -4.62
CA ALA A 73 -5.07 -10.68 -3.28
C ALA A 73 -4.08 -11.85 -3.14
N PRO A 74 -3.73 -12.69 -4.15
CA PRO A 74 -3.00 -13.90 -3.80
C PRO A 74 -1.54 -13.64 -3.39
N GLU A 75 -0.84 -12.61 -3.89
CA GLU A 75 0.60 -12.45 -3.64
C GLU A 75 1.10 -11.00 -3.65
N LEU A 76 1.42 -10.47 -2.46
CA LEU A 76 2.03 -9.14 -2.30
C LEU A 76 3.33 -8.97 -3.10
N ARG A 77 4.18 -10.02 -3.16
CA ARG A 77 5.44 -10.00 -3.91
C ARG A 77 5.22 -9.73 -5.40
N THR A 78 4.30 -10.45 -6.04
CA THR A 78 3.96 -10.24 -7.45
C THR A 78 3.42 -8.83 -7.71
N GLY A 79 2.66 -8.27 -6.77
CA GLY A 79 2.23 -6.87 -6.82
C GLY A 79 3.40 -5.88 -6.72
N LEU A 80 4.35 -6.13 -5.82
CA LEU A 80 5.56 -5.32 -5.66
C LEU A 80 6.45 -5.37 -6.90
N GLU A 81 6.67 -6.54 -7.50
CA GLU A 81 7.48 -6.70 -8.72
C GLU A 81 6.92 -5.86 -9.88
N ARG A 82 5.60 -5.92 -10.09
CA ARG A 82 4.93 -5.08 -11.11
C ARG A 82 5.03 -3.59 -10.79
N THR A 83 4.91 -3.23 -9.50
CA THR A 83 5.00 -1.84 -9.06
C THR A 83 6.42 -1.30 -9.28
N ILE A 84 7.45 -2.07 -8.91
CA ILE A 84 8.86 -1.73 -9.11
C ILE A 84 9.16 -1.54 -10.61
N ALA A 85 8.72 -2.47 -11.46
CA ALA A 85 8.87 -2.34 -12.90
C ALA A 85 8.22 -1.05 -13.43
N TRP A 86 7.01 -0.73 -12.98
CA TRP A 86 6.32 0.50 -13.37
C TRP A 86 7.13 1.76 -12.99
N TYR A 87 7.66 1.84 -11.76
CA TYR A 87 8.49 2.98 -11.33
C TYR A 87 9.80 3.09 -12.11
N ALA A 88 10.41 1.96 -12.50
CA ALA A 88 11.61 1.95 -13.33
C ALA A 88 11.34 2.45 -14.76
N GLU A 89 10.19 2.08 -15.33
CA GLU A 89 9.77 2.49 -16.68
C GLU A 89 9.31 3.96 -16.74
N HIS A 90 8.81 4.50 -15.63
CA HIS A 90 8.20 5.84 -15.55
C HIS A 90 9.06 6.81 -14.74
N GLU A 91 10.37 6.78 -14.95
CA GLU A 91 11.32 7.57 -14.19
C GLU A 91 11.09 9.09 -14.28
N ASN A 92 10.69 9.56 -15.47
CA ASN A 92 10.34 10.96 -15.71
C ASN A 92 9.16 11.45 -14.86
N TRP A 93 8.29 10.54 -14.40
CA TRP A 93 7.13 10.87 -13.57
C TRP A 93 7.54 11.31 -12.15
N TRP A 94 8.58 10.70 -11.57
CA TRP A 94 8.98 10.96 -10.18
C TRP A 94 10.36 11.62 -10.01
N ARG A 95 11.29 11.48 -10.97
CA ARG A 95 12.68 11.93 -10.78
C ARG A 95 12.80 13.42 -10.48
N GLY A 96 11.94 14.24 -11.09
CA GLY A 96 11.93 15.70 -10.89
C GLY A 96 11.64 16.15 -9.46
N VAL A 97 10.95 15.33 -8.65
CA VAL A 97 10.58 15.67 -7.26
C VAL A 97 11.44 14.97 -6.21
N LYS A 98 12.25 13.98 -6.59
CA LYS A 98 13.02 13.14 -5.64
C LYS A 98 13.89 13.99 -4.71
N GLY A 99 14.66 14.93 -5.25
CA GLY A 99 15.60 15.73 -4.45
C GLY A 99 14.93 16.56 -3.35
N ASP A 100 13.80 17.18 -3.65
CA ASP A 100 13.09 18.03 -2.69
C ASP A 100 12.38 17.20 -1.61
N VAL A 101 11.90 16.01 -1.97
CA VAL A 101 11.32 15.06 -1.01
C VAL A 101 12.37 14.61 0.02
N GLU A 102 13.57 14.21 -0.41
CA GLU A 102 14.62 13.76 0.50
C GLU A 102 15.12 14.89 1.43
N LYS A 103 15.33 16.10 0.89
CA LYS A 103 15.72 17.26 1.71
C LYS A 103 14.72 17.56 2.82
N ARG A 104 13.42 17.35 2.55
CA ARG A 104 12.37 17.57 3.54
C ARG A 104 12.40 16.52 4.66
N TYR A 105 12.66 15.26 4.35
CA TYR A 105 12.85 14.22 5.37
C TYR A 105 14.07 14.54 6.25
N ALA A 106 15.20 14.84 5.62
CA ALA A 106 16.43 15.20 6.34
C ALA A 106 16.23 16.42 7.27
N HIS A 107 15.49 17.44 6.84
CA HIS A 107 15.15 18.59 7.68
C HIS A 107 14.34 18.21 8.93
N ASN A 108 13.49 17.19 8.82
CA ASN A 108 12.67 16.69 9.91
C ASN A 108 13.40 15.67 10.80
N GLY A 109 14.68 15.40 10.54
CA GLY A 109 15.47 14.40 11.28
C GLY A 109 15.08 12.96 10.93
N GLN A 110 14.53 12.74 9.74
CA GLN A 110 14.13 11.45 9.20
C GLN A 110 15.02 11.06 8.02
#